data_AF-A0A961N176-F1
#
_entry.id   AF-A0A961N176-F1
#
_cell.length_a   1.000
_cell.length_b   1.000
_cell.length_c   1.000
_cell.angle_alpha   90.00
_cell.angle_beta   90.00
_cell.angle_gamma   90.00
#
_symmetry.space_group_name_H-M   'P 1'
#
loop_
_entity.id
_entity.type
_entity.pdbx_description
1 polymer ?
#
loop_
_entity_poly.entity_id
_entity_poly.type
_entity_poly.pdbx_seq_one_letter_code
_entity_poly.pdbx_strand_id
1 'polypeptide(L)'
;MLLGACLLFAPFGALAQTVGFYGGGTIYNFSQPCIDDGWDGTPRAYQVRLTPHGVGANGNRDRINFFGYFQAFGFELSGGRFTSDFQDVHHVYMFSGVDWRSQTYSEPAQIRVIAMSPANLTEDTTSPVRIRGQIRHLAGTRWCRVNFDATVQRDP
;
A
#
# COMPACT_ATOMS: atom_id res chain seq x y z
N MET A 1 28.48 -52.00 26.01
CA MET A 1 27.05 -51.62 26.17
C MET A 1 26.93 -50.21 25.61
N LEU A 2 26.27 -50.05 24.45
CA LEU A 2 26.28 -48.83 23.65
C LEU A 2 25.57 -47.66 24.35
N LEU A 3 26.23 -46.51 24.44
CA LEU A 3 25.62 -45.21 24.71
C LEU A 3 25.16 -44.60 23.38
N GLY A 4 23.85 -44.64 23.13
CA GLY A 4 23.21 -43.98 21.99
C GLY A 4 22.95 -42.51 22.32
N ALA A 5 23.67 -41.61 21.66
CA ALA A 5 23.42 -40.18 21.72
C ALA A 5 22.24 -39.84 20.80
N CYS A 6 21.08 -39.51 21.38
CA CYS A 6 19.94 -38.96 20.66
C CYS A 6 20.23 -37.49 20.33
N LEU A 7 20.68 -37.23 19.09
CA LEU A 7 20.74 -35.88 18.53
C LEU A 7 19.31 -35.35 18.35
N LEU A 8 18.88 -34.50 19.27
CA LEU A 8 17.66 -33.69 19.14
C LEU A 8 17.87 -32.68 18.01
N PHE A 9 17.40 -33.00 16.80
CA PHE A 9 17.18 -32.01 15.75
C PHE A 9 16.00 -31.14 16.17
N ALA A 10 16.28 -29.97 16.74
CA ALA A 10 15.26 -28.94 16.91
C ALA A 10 14.74 -28.55 15.52
N PRO A 11 13.42 -28.58 15.27
CA PRO A 11 12.87 -28.07 14.02
C PRO A 11 13.12 -26.56 14.02
N PHE A 12 14.02 -26.09 13.15
CA PHE A 12 14.08 -24.69 12.78
C PHE A 12 12.74 -24.34 12.16
N GLY A 13 11.85 -23.72 12.95
CA GLY A 13 10.63 -23.14 12.43
C GLY A 13 11.04 -22.13 11.36
N ALA A 14 10.64 -22.38 10.11
CA ALA A 14 10.75 -21.40 9.06
C ALA A 14 10.01 -20.14 9.54
N LEU A 15 10.75 -19.07 9.84
CA LEU A 15 10.15 -17.78 10.15
C LEU A 15 9.40 -17.35 8.89
N ALA A 16 8.06 -17.38 8.95
CA ALA A 16 7.22 -16.93 7.86
C ALA A 16 7.61 -15.48 7.52
N GLN A 17 8.05 -15.24 6.30
CA GLN A 17 8.59 -13.94 5.89
C GLN A 17 7.44 -12.99 5.57
N THR A 18 7.53 -11.74 6.05
CA THR A 18 6.64 -10.66 5.59
C THR A 18 7.00 -10.34 4.15
N VAL A 19 6.04 -10.39 3.23
CA VAL A 19 6.30 -10.19 1.80
C VAL A 19 5.89 -8.78 1.39
N GLY A 20 6.86 -8.01 0.88
CA GLY A 20 6.66 -6.67 0.35
C GLY A 20 6.99 -6.60 -1.13
N PHE A 21 6.24 -5.77 -1.86
CA PHE A 21 6.53 -5.41 -3.23
C PHE A 21 6.91 -3.93 -3.29
N TYR A 22 8.00 -3.61 -3.96
CA TYR A 22 8.56 -2.27 -4.04
C TYR A 22 8.77 -1.88 -5.50
N GLY A 23 8.63 -0.59 -5.78
CA GLY A 23 8.88 -0.07 -7.11
C GLY A 23 8.51 1.41 -7.19
N GLY A 24 7.93 1.80 -8.32
CA GLY A 24 7.60 3.19 -8.59
C GLY A 24 6.19 3.35 -9.14
N GLY A 25 5.68 4.57 -9.05
CA GLY A 25 4.40 4.93 -9.64
C GLY A 25 4.24 6.42 -9.81
N THR A 26 3.17 6.80 -10.47
CA THR A 26 2.80 8.18 -10.74
C THR A 26 1.40 8.43 -10.22
N ILE A 27 1.22 9.54 -9.50
CA ILE A 27 -0.09 10.10 -9.21
C ILE A 27 -0.36 11.27 -10.15
N TYR A 28 -1.55 11.33 -10.71
CA TYR A 28 -1.92 12.28 -11.76
C TYR A 28 -3.43 12.59 -11.74
N ASN A 29 -3.86 13.49 -12.62
CA ASN A 29 -5.25 13.96 -12.73
C ASN A 29 -5.81 14.48 -11.40
N PHE A 30 -5.09 15.43 -10.81
CA PHE A 30 -5.53 16.14 -9.62
C PHE A 30 -6.78 16.97 -9.93
N SER A 31 -7.86 16.69 -9.21
CA SER A 31 -9.07 17.51 -9.29
C SER A 31 -8.86 18.92 -8.73
N GLN A 32 -9.73 19.87 -9.08
CA GLN A 32 -9.67 21.24 -8.57
C GLN A 32 -9.57 21.35 -7.03
N PRO A 33 -10.30 20.57 -6.22
CA PRO A 33 -10.13 20.60 -4.75
C PRO A 33 -8.73 20.23 -4.26
N CYS A 34 -7.97 19.44 -5.00
CA CYS A 34 -6.55 19.21 -4.68
C CYS A 34 -5.73 20.45 -4.96
N ILE A 35 -5.99 21.10 -6.09
CA ILE A 35 -5.26 22.30 -6.50
C ILE A 35 -5.50 23.45 -5.51
N ASP A 36 -6.76 23.61 -5.09
CA ASP A 36 -7.17 24.60 -4.09
C ASP A 36 -6.51 24.35 -2.71
N ASP A 37 -6.14 23.11 -2.43
CA ASP A 37 -5.44 22.67 -1.20
C ASP A 37 -3.90 22.69 -1.34
N GLY A 38 -3.37 23.23 -2.45
CA GLY A 38 -1.95 23.47 -2.65
C GLY A 38 -1.19 22.44 -3.50
N TRP A 39 -1.90 21.49 -4.12
CA TRP A 39 -1.29 20.63 -5.13
C TRP A 39 -1.11 21.42 -6.45
N ASP A 40 0.04 21.31 -7.13
CA ASP A 40 0.30 22.05 -8.37
C ASP A 40 -0.40 21.49 -9.62
N GLY A 41 -1.20 20.42 -9.46
CA GLY A 41 -1.91 19.75 -10.54
C GLY A 41 -1.05 18.87 -11.44
N THR A 42 0.28 18.86 -11.26
CA THR A 42 1.21 18.14 -12.13
C THR A 42 1.33 16.67 -11.73
N PRO A 43 1.51 15.75 -12.69
CA PRO A 43 1.82 14.35 -12.37
C PRO A 43 3.10 14.24 -11.52
N ARG A 44 3.06 13.45 -10.45
CA ARG A 44 4.18 13.27 -9.52
C ARG A 44 4.58 11.81 -9.41
N ALA A 45 5.87 11.55 -9.50
CA ALA A 45 6.45 10.23 -9.31
C ALA A 45 6.68 9.94 -7.81
N TYR A 46 6.48 8.68 -7.43
CA TYR A 46 6.62 8.17 -6.08
C TYR A 46 7.34 6.82 -6.12
N GLN A 47 8.12 6.53 -5.09
CA GLN A 47 8.41 5.15 -4.74
C GLN A 47 7.16 4.54 -4.12
N VAL A 48 6.83 3.31 -4.49
CA VAL A 48 5.61 2.64 -4.06
C VAL A 48 5.97 1.35 -3.34
N ARG A 49 5.32 1.12 -2.19
CA ARG A 49 5.40 -0.13 -1.45
C ARG A 49 4.01 -0.72 -1.26
N LEU A 50 3.79 -1.92 -1.79
CA LEU A 50 2.60 -2.73 -1.55
C LEU A 50 2.92 -3.85 -0.55
N THR A 51 2.04 -4.04 0.43
CA THR A 51 2.05 -5.17 1.36
C THR A 51 0.68 -5.83 1.30
N PRO A 52 0.51 -6.84 0.42
CA PRO A 52 -0.80 -7.43 0.16
C PRO A 52 -1.27 -8.33 1.30
N HIS A 53 -2.58 -8.32 1.52
CA HIS A 53 -3.24 -9.18 2.50
C HIS A 53 -2.94 -10.67 2.27
N GLY A 54 -2.52 -11.37 3.33
CA GLY A 54 -2.43 -12.83 3.36
C GLY A 54 -1.38 -13.42 2.43
N VAL A 55 -0.33 -12.66 2.13
CA VAL A 55 0.83 -13.11 1.36
C VAL A 55 2.03 -13.31 2.30
N GLY A 56 2.60 -14.51 2.34
CA GLY A 56 3.58 -14.89 3.36
C GLY A 56 3.03 -14.70 4.76
N ALA A 57 3.78 -14.03 5.64
CA ALA A 57 3.34 -13.68 7.00
C ALA A 57 2.56 -12.36 7.08
N ASN A 58 2.14 -11.76 5.96
CA ASN A 58 1.33 -10.55 6.00
C ASN A 58 -0.01 -10.86 6.66
N GLY A 59 -0.40 -10.03 7.64
CA GLY A 59 -1.68 -10.18 8.33
C GLY A 59 -2.90 -9.91 7.45
N ASN A 60 -4.07 -9.87 8.08
CA ASN A 60 -5.35 -9.58 7.43
C ASN A 60 -5.50 -8.07 7.13
N ARG A 61 -4.59 -7.50 6.32
CA ARG A 61 -4.64 -6.11 5.88
C ARG A 61 -3.91 -5.93 4.56
N ASP A 62 -4.43 -5.04 3.73
CA ASP A 62 -3.76 -4.59 2.50
C ASP A 62 -3.22 -3.18 2.73
N ARG A 63 -1.99 -2.92 2.28
CA ARG A 63 -1.34 -1.63 2.49
C ARG A 63 -0.59 -1.18 1.25
N ILE A 64 -0.83 0.04 0.82
CA ILE A 64 -0.06 0.71 -0.23
C ILE A 64 0.47 2.04 0.28
N ASN A 65 1.77 2.27 0.10
CA ASN A 65 2.46 3.48 0.53
C ASN A 65 3.15 4.12 -0.66
N PHE A 66 3.16 5.46 -0.66
CA PHE A 66 3.77 6.30 -1.68
C PHE A 66 4.77 7.23 -0.98
N PHE A 67 6.01 7.21 -1.44
CA PHE A 67 7.11 8.02 -0.90
C PHE A 67 7.63 8.93 -2.00
N GLY A 68 7.31 10.22 -1.89
CA GLY A 68 7.81 11.28 -2.76
C GLY A 68 8.96 12.01 -2.08
N TYR A 69 9.56 12.96 -2.79
CA TYR A 69 10.75 13.68 -2.29
C TYR A 69 10.44 14.54 -1.05
N PHE A 70 9.28 15.21 -1.01
CA PHE A 70 8.87 16.06 0.11
C PHE A 70 7.66 15.54 0.88
N GLN A 71 6.97 14.52 0.37
CA GLN A 71 5.69 14.07 0.91
C GLN A 71 5.58 12.55 0.86
N ALA A 72 5.00 11.97 1.90
CA ALA A 72 4.70 10.54 1.94
C ALA A 72 3.26 10.32 2.40
N PHE A 73 2.62 9.28 1.89
CA PHE A 73 1.31 8.87 2.38
C PHE A 73 1.10 7.38 2.21
N GLY A 74 0.25 6.83 3.06
CA GLY A 74 -0.08 5.42 3.08
C GLY A 74 -1.56 5.20 3.26
N PHE A 75 -2.06 4.13 2.65
CA PHE A 75 -3.43 3.66 2.77
C PHE A 75 -3.39 2.22 3.27
N GLU A 76 -4.16 1.93 4.32
CA GLU A 76 -4.33 0.60 4.89
C GLU A 76 -5.81 0.25 4.95
N LEU A 77 -6.15 -0.91 4.40
CA LEU A 77 -7.47 -1.53 4.52
C LEU A 77 -7.34 -2.73 5.46
N SER A 78 -7.90 -2.62 6.66
CA SER A 78 -7.96 -3.73 7.62
C SER A 78 -9.07 -4.71 7.22
N GLY A 79 -8.81 -6.01 7.36
CA GLY A 79 -9.82 -7.04 7.16
C GLY A 79 -10.08 -7.47 5.71
N GLY A 80 -9.26 -7.05 4.75
CA GLY A 80 -9.50 -7.38 3.35
C GLY A 80 -8.40 -6.96 2.37
N ARG A 81 -8.76 -7.00 1.08
CA ARG A 81 -7.94 -6.61 -0.09
C ARG A 81 -8.54 -5.37 -0.73
N PHE A 82 -7.71 -4.56 -1.40
CA PHE A 82 -8.24 -3.52 -2.27
C PHE A 82 -9.08 -4.11 -3.40
N THR A 83 -10.18 -3.44 -3.74
CA THR A 83 -11.14 -3.85 -4.76
C THR A 83 -11.36 -2.73 -5.78
N SER A 84 -12.20 -2.98 -6.78
CA SER A 84 -12.63 -1.98 -7.75
C SER A 84 -13.62 -0.96 -7.18
N ASP A 85 -14.16 -1.19 -5.99
CA ASP A 85 -15.05 -0.26 -5.30
C ASP A 85 -14.25 0.69 -4.40
N PHE A 86 -14.77 1.90 -4.18
CA PHE A 86 -14.15 2.81 -3.22
C PHE A 86 -14.36 2.26 -1.82
N GLN A 87 -13.25 2.04 -1.12
CA GLN A 87 -13.22 1.54 0.25
C GLN A 87 -12.61 2.60 1.15
N ASP A 88 -13.26 2.83 2.28
CA ASP A 88 -12.70 3.66 3.35
C ASP A 88 -11.43 3.00 3.89
N VAL A 89 -10.39 3.79 4.11
CA VAL A 89 -9.08 3.30 4.53
C VAL A 89 -8.52 4.12 5.68
N HIS A 90 -7.68 3.45 6.47
CA HIS A 90 -6.76 4.14 7.36
C HIS A 90 -5.71 4.85 6.50
N HIS A 91 -5.60 6.16 6.67
CA HIS A 91 -4.73 6.98 5.85
C HIS A 91 -3.79 7.83 6.71
N VAL A 92 -2.52 7.87 6.32
CA VAL A 92 -1.50 8.74 6.91
C VAL A 92 -0.94 9.59 5.80
N TYR A 93 -0.74 10.89 6.06
CA TYR A 93 -0.08 11.82 5.15
C TYR A 93 0.97 12.62 5.92
N MET A 94 2.15 12.75 5.33
CA MET A 94 3.31 13.43 5.90
C MET A 94 3.79 14.51 4.94
N PHE A 95 3.33 15.74 5.17
CA PHE A 95 3.83 17.04 4.67
C PHE A 95 3.01 18.15 5.36
N SER A 96 3.62 19.30 5.67
CA SER A 96 3.09 20.43 6.49
C SER A 96 2.00 20.08 7.52
N GLY A 97 2.43 19.91 8.77
CA GLY A 97 1.53 19.60 9.88
C GLY A 97 1.03 18.17 9.80
N VAL A 98 1.74 17.24 10.45
CA VAL A 98 1.18 15.92 10.75
C VAL A 98 0.05 16.14 11.76
N ASP A 99 -1.11 16.61 11.29
CA ASP A 99 -2.30 16.11 11.93
C ASP A 99 -2.31 14.63 11.60
N TRP A 100 -2.36 13.80 12.63
CA TRP A 100 -2.99 12.52 12.51
C TRP A 100 -4.40 12.86 12.02
N ARG A 101 -4.59 13.01 10.70
CA ARG A 101 -5.91 13.14 10.04
C ARG A 101 -6.59 11.77 10.09
N SER A 102 -6.58 11.23 11.31
CA SER A 102 -7.54 10.40 11.99
C SER A 102 -8.85 10.46 11.24
N GLN A 103 -9.27 9.29 10.76
CA GLN A 103 -10.58 8.64 10.84
C GLN A 103 -11.79 9.40 11.45
N THR A 104 -11.61 10.52 12.14
CA THR A 104 -12.60 11.42 12.73
C THR A 104 -13.02 12.57 11.81
N TYR A 105 -12.43 12.74 10.61
CA TYR A 105 -13.03 13.61 9.59
C TYR A 105 -14.32 12.99 9.07
N SER A 106 -15.33 13.82 8.80
CA SER A 106 -16.62 13.37 8.29
C SER A 106 -16.54 12.63 6.94
N GLU A 107 -15.38 12.66 6.29
CA GLU A 107 -15.11 12.02 5.00
C GLU A 107 -13.71 11.37 5.03
N PRO A 108 -13.61 10.06 5.28
CA PRO A 108 -12.33 9.35 5.27
C PRO A 108 -11.70 9.33 3.86
N ALA A 109 -10.38 9.16 3.80
CA ALA A 109 -9.71 8.83 2.55
C ALA A 109 -10.26 7.51 2.01
N GLN A 110 -10.45 7.45 0.71
CA GLN A 110 -10.94 6.26 0.02
C GLN A 110 -9.99 5.89 -1.10
N ILE A 111 -9.80 4.59 -1.30
CA ILE A 111 -9.02 4.06 -2.41
C ILE A 111 -9.81 2.96 -3.13
N ARG A 112 -9.57 2.84 -4.43
CA ARG A 112 -9.95 1.67 -5.22
C ARG A 112 -8.83 1.28 -6.16
N VAL A 113 -8.65 -0.02 -6.36
CA VAL A 113 -7.76 -0.60 -7.36
C VAL A 113 -8.61 -1.07 -8.53
N ILE A 114 -8.51 -0.36 -9.64
CA ILE A 114 -9.30 -0.61 -10.86
C ILE A 114 -8.73 -1.77 -11.64
N ALA A 115 -7.40 -1.92 -11.66
CA ALA A 115 -6.74 -3.02 -12.31
C ALA A 115 -5.46 -3.40 -11.55
N MET A 116 -5.22 -4.71 -11.42
CA MET A 116 -3.98 -5.25 -10.88
C MET A 116 -3.58 -6.49 -11.69
N SER A 117 -2.31 -6.57 -12.09
CA SER A 117 -1.78 -7.70 -12.85
C SER A 117 -0.36 -8.05 -12.37
N PRO A 118 -0.13 -9.28 -11.87
CA PRO A 118 -1.14 -10.32 -11.60
C PRO A 118 -2.12 -9.89 -10.49
N ALA A 119 -3.38 -10.35 -10.57
CA ALA A 119 -4.42 -9.99 -9.61
C ALA A 119 -4.35 -10.79 -8.29
N ASN A 120 -3.78 -12.00 -8.35
CA ASN A 120 -3.62 -12.89 -7.19
C ASN A 120 -2.13 -12.95 -6.85
N LEU A 121 -1.74 -12.20 -5.83
CA LEU A 121 -0.36 -12.19 -5.34
C LEU A 121 -0.15 -13.32 -4.33
N THR A 122 1.00 -13.96 -4.42
CA THR A 122 1.48 -15.02 -3.52
C THR A 122 2.94 -14.74 -3.14
N GLU A 123 3.47 -15.49 -2.18
CA GLU A 123 4.88 -15.37 -1.76
C GLU A 123 5.87 -15.70 -2.89
N ASP A 124 5.43 -16.49 -3.87
CA ASP A 124 6.18 -16.88 -5.07
C ASP A 124 6.02 -15.91 -6.25
N THR A 125 5.27 -14.82 -6.09
CA THR A 125 5.08 -13.86 -7.18
C THR A 125 6.37 -13.09 -7.43
N THR A 126 7.06 -13.44 -8.53
CA THR A 126 8.34 -12.82 -8.95
C THR A 126 8.19 -11.83 -10.10
N SER A 127 7.08 -11.90 -10.85
CA SER A 127 6.79 -10.98 -11.94
C SER A 127 6.43 -9.59 -11.42
N PRO A 128 6.72 -8.51 -12.18
CA PRO A 128 6.27 -7.17 -11.83
C PRO A 128 4.74 -7.09 -11.74
N VAL A 129 4.25 -6.51 -10.65
CA VAL A 129 2.85 -6.22 -10.39
C VAL A 129 2.53 -4.82 -10.86
N ARG A 130 1.66 -4.71 -11.85
CA ARG A 130 1.11 -3.43 -12.32
C ARG A 130 -0.19 -3.14 -11.61
N ILE A 131 -0.35 -1.94 -11.10
CA ILE A 131 -1.51 -1.50 -10.32
C ILE A 131 -2.00 -0.18 -10.89
N ARG A 132 -3.29 -0.09 -11.16
CA ARG A 132 -3.97 1.15 -11.49
C ARG A 132 -5.12 1.37 -10.55
N GLY A 133 -5.27 2.59 -10.05
CA GLY A 133 -6.35 2.89 -9.13
C GLY A 133 -6.64 4.37 -9.01
N GLN A 134 -7.50 4.66 -8.05
CA GLN A 134 -7.98 6.00 -7.76
C GLN A 134 -8.06 6.23 -6.26
N ILE A 135 -7.82 7.46 -5.87
CA ILE A 135 -7.94 7.92 -4.49
C ILE A 135 -8.94 9.08 -4.46
N ARG A 136 -9.78 9.11 -3.42
CA ARG A 136 -10.63 10.25 -3.08
C ARG A 136 -10.32 10.68 -1.64
N HIS A 137 -10.52 11.96 -1.37
CA HIS A 137 -10.17 12.58 -0.11
C HIS A 137 -8.67 12.38 0.25
N LEU A 138 -7.80 12.45 -0.79
CA LEU A 138 -6.34 12.36 -0.63
C LEU A 138 -5.87 13.44 0.36
N ALA A 139 -4.90 13.12 1.21
CA ALA A 139 -4.40 14.03 2.25
C ALA A 139 -5.49 14.47 3.26
N GLY A 140 -6.65 13.79 3.30
CA GLY A 140 -7.81 14.22 4.09
C GLY A 140 -8.57 15.41 3.48
N THR A 141 -8.27 15.78 2.23
CA THR A 141 -8.84 16.95 1.58
C THR A 141 -10.13 16.57 0.86
N ARG A 142 -11.25 17.09 1.36
CA ARG A 142 -12.59 16.82 0.83
C ARG A 142 -12.66 16.99 -0.69
N TRP A 143 -13.16 15.96 -1.37
CA TRP A 143 -13.28 15.89 -2.82
C TRP A 143 -11.98 15.99 -3.62
N CYS A 144 -10.80 15.94 -2.97
CA CYS A 144 -9.55 15.80 -3.70
C CYS A 144 -9.46 14.38 -4.29
N ARG A 145 -9.49 14.29 -5.62
CA ARG A 145 -9.44 13.05 -6.40
C ARG A 145 -8.19 13.01 -7.24
N VAL A 146 -7.58 11.83 -7.29
CA VAL A 146 -6.42 11.55 -8.13
C VAL A 146 -6.52 10.14 -8.71
N ASN A 147 -5.81 9.92 -9.82
CA ASN A 147 -5.50 8.60 -10.35
C ASN A 147 -4.08 8.21 -9.94
N PHE A 148 -3.81 6.92 -9.86
CA PHE A 148 -2.44 6.41 -9.75
C PHE A 148 -2.22 5.22 -10.67
N ASP A 149 -0.99 5.11 -11.17
CA ASP A 149 -0.44 3.94 -11.84
C ASP A 149 0.89 3.58 -11.17
N ALA A 150 1.09 2.31 -10.83
CA ALA A 150 2.29 1.84 -10.16
C ALA A 150 2.75 0.51 -10.76
N THR A 151 4.06 0.28 -10.73
CA THR A 151 4.68 -1.03 -10.98
C THR A 151 5.60 -1.34 -9.81
N VAL A 152 5.34 -2.47 -9.16
CA VAL A 152 6.10 -2.96 -8.00
C VAL A 152 6.56 -4.39 -8.24
N GLN A 153 7.66 -4.80 -7.63
CA GLN A 153 8.20 -6.15 -7.72
C GLN A 153 8.58 -6.63 -6.32
N ARG A 154 8.52 -7.93 -6.09
CA ARG A 154 8.91 -8.54 -4.81
C ARG A 154 10.35 -8.14 -4.48
N ASP A 155 10.56 -7.64 -3.26
CA ASP A 155 11.91 -7.47 -2.73
C ASP A 155 12.56 -8.86 -2.59
N PRO A 156 13.81 -9.06 -3.03
CA PRO A 156 14.47 -10.36 -2.93
C PRO A 156 14.42 -10.97 -1.51
#